data_AF-A0A829GQ14-F1
#
_entry.id   AF-A0A829GQ14-F1
#
_cell.length_a   1.000
_cell.length_b   1.000
_cell.length_c   1.000
_cell.angle_alpha   90.00
_cell.angle_beta   90.00
_cell.angle_gamma   90.00
#
_symmetry.space_group_name_H-M   'P 1'
#
loop_
_entity.id
_entity.type
_entity.pdbx_description
1 polymer ?
#
loop_
_entity_poly.entity_id
_entity_poly.type
_entity_poly.pdbx_seq_one_letter_code
_entity_poly.pdbx_strand_id
1 'polypeptide(L)'
;MSEHSSQWYRDQTNQLIQSLSKNDQQYFEDLQLYLVTKKAFSRDELAIQKSLYTMAQDLVDASKDGISASNFFGKKPKKMADEMLTQMPKISLRERLELIGIVVGISWLYLFLSGGNGRDDQAMILNPWKYLGVAFIEGICLALILWIVNFYTVSQLIDLGSDSRLVF
;
A
#
# COMPACT_ATOMS: atom_id res chain seq x y z
N MET A 1 23.18 7.07 -12.39
CA MET A 1 22.40 7.62 -11.26
C MET A 1 22.05 6.44 -10.37
N SER A 2 22.72 6.25 -9.23
CA SER A 2 22.46 5.12 -8.34
C SER A 2 21.11 5.32 -7.66
N GLU A 3 20.10 4.51 -7.99
CA GLU A 3 18.85 4.55 -7.25
C GLU A 3 19.10 4.04 -5.83
N HIS A 4 18.86 4.91 -4.85
CA HIS A 4 18.96 4.58 -3.43
C HIS A 4 17.72 3.78 -2.99
N SER A 5 17.88 2.92 -1.98
CA SER A 5 16.78 2.13 -1.43
C SER A 5 15.75 3.01 -0.70
N SER A 6 14.52 2.52 -0.54
CA SER A 6 13.48 3.22 0.24
C SER A 6 13.94 3.55 1.66
N GLN A 7 14.73 2.67 2.30
CA GLN A 7 15.27 2.91 3.64
C GLN A 7 16.20 4.13 3.67
N TRP A 8 17.07 4.27 2.66
CA TRP A 8 17.96 5.44 2.57
C TRP A 8 17.16 6.75 2.48
N TYR A 9 16.11 6.78 1.65
CA TYR A 9 15.26 7.97 1.56
C TYR A 9 14.50 8.25 2.86
N ARG A 10 14.11 7.23 3.63
CA ARG A 10 13.52 7.40 4.97
C ARG A 10 14.47 8.09 5.92
N ASP A 11 15.68 7.56 6.03
CA ASP A 11 16.66 8.08 6.98
C ASP A 11 17.04 9.52 6.65
N GLN A 12 17.25 9.82 5.36
CA GLN A 12 17.54 11.18 4.90
C GLN A 12 16.37 12.14 5.14
N THR A 13 15.13 11.71 4.86
CA THR A 13 13.94 12.53 5.14
C THR A 13 13.85 12.83 6.64
N ASN A 14 14.02 11.83 7.50
CA ASN A 14 13.95 12.02 8.95
C ASN A 14 15.03 12.97 9.46
N GLN A 15 16.25 12.90 8.93
CA GLN A 15 17.32 13.86 9.26
C GLN A 15 16.95 15.29 8.87
N LEU A 16 16.39 15.50 7.67
CA LEU A 16 15.93 16.82 7.23
C LEU A 16 14.83 17.36 8.15
N ILE A 17 13.82 16.54 8.46
CA ILE A 17 12.70 16.93 9.31
C ILE A 17 13.13 17.22 10.76
N GLN A 18 14.11 16.50 11.30
CA GLN A 18 14.67 16.77 12.62
C GLN A 18 15.30 18.17 12.74
N SER A 19 15.77 18.75 11.64
CA SER A 19 16.32 20.11 11.63
C SER A 19 15.27 21.23 11.62
N LEU A 20 13.99 20.88 11.40
CA LEU A 20 12.88 21.82 11.31
C LEU A 20 12.21 22.10 12.67
N SER A 21 11.25 23.02 12.68
CA SER A 21 10.47 23.35 13.87
C SER A 21 9.58 22.17 14.31
N LYS A 22 9.22 22.12 15.60
CA LYS A 22 8.32 21.08 16.14
C LYS A 22 6.98 20.99 15.41
N ASN A 23 6.44 22.13 14.96
CA ASN A 23 5.17 22.15 14.21
C ASN A 23 5.31 21.48 12.84
N ASP A 24 6.44 21.68 12.17
CA ASP A 24 6.71 21.10 10.86
C ASP A 24 7.03 19.60 10.96
N GLN A 25 7.71 19.21 12.05
CA GLN A 25 7.91 17.81 12.41
C GLN A 25 6.59 17.07 12.60
N GLN A 26 5.68 17.61 13.42
CA GLN A 26 4.36 17.03 13.64
C GLN A 26 3.55 16.91 12.35
N TYR A 27 3.62 17.92 11.47
CA TYR A 27 2.96 17.86 10.17
C TYR A 27 3.44 16.67 9.33
N PHE A 28 4.77 16.45 9.28
CA PHE A 28 5.36 15.35 8.53
C PHE A 28 5.13 13.98 9.17
N GLU A 29 5.11 13.89 10.51
CA GLU A 29 4.75 12.66 11.22
C GLU A 29 3.32 12.24 10.90
N ASP A 30 2.37 13.17 10.95
CA ASP A 30 0.99 12.93 10.56
C ASP A 30 0.91 12.50 9.09
N LEU A 31 1.58 13.22 8.18
CA LEU A 31 1.62 12.89 6.76
C LEU A 31 2.14 11.47 6.51
N GLN A 32 3.26 11.09 7.17
CA GLN A 32 3.83 9.75 7.08
C GLN A 32 2.89 8.68 7.61
N LEU A 33 2.24 8.94 8.75
CA LEU A 33 1.27 8.02 9.33
C LEU A 33 0.10 7.77 8.37
N TYR A 34 -0.50 8.84 7.81
CA TYR A 34 -1.58 8.71 6.82
C TYR A 34 -1.13 7.96 5.57
N LEU A 35 0.07 8.25 5.06
CA LEU A 35 0.63 7.53 3.91
C LEU A 35 0.78 6.05 4.23
N VAL A 36 1.37 5.67 5.36
CA VAL A 36 1.52 4.25 5.75
C VAL A 36 0.16 3.57 5.92
N THR A 37 -0.80 4.21 6.59
CA THR A 37 -2.15 3.65 6.79
C THR A 37 -2.89 3.45 5.47
N LYS A 38 -2.77 4.37 4.50
CA LYS A 38 -3.41 4.23 3.18
C LYS A 38 -2.62 3.35 2.21
N LYS A 39 -1.31 3.23 2.39
CA LYS A 39 -0.39 2.48 1.53
C LYS A 39 -0.39 0.98 1.80
N ALA A 40 -0.84 0.53 2.97
CA ALA A 40 -0.64 -0.81 3.53
C ALA A 40 -0.91 -2.01 2.59
N PHE A 41 -1.58 -1.83 1.45
CA PHE A 41 -1.89 -2.93 0.53
C PHE A 41 -1.62 -2.69 -0.97
N SER A 42 -1.21 -1.50 -1.46
CA SER A 42 -1.33 -1.22 -2.91
C SER A 42 -0.42 -0.16 -3.57
N ARG A 43 0.68 0.30 -2.97
CA ARG A 43 1.55 1.34 -3.61
C ARG A 43 3.04 1.07 -3.47
N ASP A 44 3.80 1.45 -4.50
CA ASP A 44 5.27 1.35 -4.54
C ASP A 44 5.90 2.10 -3.36
N GLU A 45 6.72 1.37 -2.60
CA GLU A 45 7.33 1.93 -1.40
C GLU A 45 8.33 3.04 -1.72
N LEU A 46 9.15 2.80 -2.74
CA LEU A 46 10.25 3.65 -3.14
C LEU A 46 9.74 4.96 -3.74
N ALA A 47 8.71 4.90 -4.58
CA ALA A 47 8.09 6.10 -5.17
C ALA A 47 7.55 7.06 -4.09
N ILE A 48 6.85 6.52 -3.08
CA ILE A 48 6.34 7.31 -1.96
C ILE A 48 7.47 7.94 -1.17
N GLN A 49 8.49 7.15 -0.83
CA GLN A 49 9.56 7.66 0.01
C GLN A 49 10.42 8.71 -0.69
N LYS A 50 10.69 8.52 -1.98
CA LYS A 50 11.37 9.50 -2.82
C LYS A 50 10.60 10.81 -2.92
N SER A 51 9.27 10.73 -3.11
CA SER A 51 8.42 11.92 -3.13
C SER A 51 8.42 12.64 -1.78
N LEU A 52 8.37 11.91 -0.67
CA LEU A 52 8.42 12.49 0.67
C LEU A 52 9.76 13.17 0.96
N TYR A 53 10.86 12.58 0.48
CA TYR A 53 12.19 13.18 0.56
C TYR A 53 12.26 14.51 -0.19
N THR A 54 11.77 14.56 -1.43
CA THR A 54 11.72 15.81 -2.21
C THR A 54 10.90 16.89 -1.50
N MET A 55 9.73 16.55 -0.96
CA MET A 55 8.94 17.50 -0.18
C MET A 55 9.67 17.99 1.07
N ALA A 56 10.40 17.12 1.77
CA ALA A 56 11.19 17.54 2.94
C ALA A 56 12.33 18.49 2.53
N GLN A 57 12.96 18.29 1.37
CA GLN A 57 13.95 19.24 0.83
C GLN A 57 13.32 20.59 0.52
N ASP A 58 12.20 20.61 -0.21
CA ASP A 58 11.48 21.84 -0.55
C ASP A 58 11.06 22.61 0.71
N LEU A 59 10.66 21.88 1.76
CA LEU A 59 10.31 22.49 3.04
C LEU A 59 11.51 23.07 3.77
N VAL A 60 12.65 22.38 3.78
CA VAL A 60 13.88 22.90 4.39
C VAL A 60 14.29 24.20 3.71
N ASP A 61 14.12 24.30 2.39
CA ASP A 61 14.40 25.54 1.67
C ASP A 61 13.38 26.64 1.99
N ALA A 62 12.07 26.33 2.01
CA ALA A 62 11.03 27.29 2.40
C ALA A 62 11.14 27.74 3.87
N SER A 63 11.61 26.87 4.75
CA SER A 63 11.80 27.14 6.18
C SER A 63 12.92 28.15 6.41
N LYS A 64 13.94 28.21 5.54
CA LYS A 64 14.98 29.26 5.56
C LYS A 64 14.37 30.65 5.35
N ASP A 65 13.28 30.73 4.57
CA ASP A 65 12.51 31.96 4.34
C ASP A 65 11.42 32.20 5.39
N GLY A 66 11.39 31.39 6.47
CA GLY A 66 10.44 31.51 7.57
C GLY A 66 9.04 30.94 7.27
N ILE A 67 8.88 30.18 6.19
CA ILE A 67 7.60 29.59 5.79
C ILE A 67 7.44 28.22 6.48
N SER A 68 6.32 28.01 7.19
CA SER A 68 5.99 26.73 7.81
C SER A 68 5.38 25.73 6.83
N ALA A 69 5.47 24.43 7.15
CA ALA A 69 4.91 23.33 6.35
C ALA A 69 3.42 23.49 6.08
N SER A 70 2.68 23.94 7.10
CA SER A 70 1.23 24.18 7.01
C SER A 70 0.86 25.34 6.09
N ASN A 71 1.75 26.32 5.91
CA ASN A 71 1.56 27.42 4.98
C ASN A 71 2.02 27.05 3.56
N PHE A 72 3.05 26.21 3.43
CA PHE A 72 3.62 25.80 2.15
C PHE A 72 2.83 24.67 1.47
N PHE A 73 2.53 23.58 2.20
CA PHE A 73 1.78 22.43 1.70
C PHE A 73 0.29 22.44 2.07
N GLY A 74 -0.13 23.45 2.83
CA GLY A 74 -1.50 23.59 3.32
C GLY A 74 -1.74 22.90 4.67
N LYS A 75 -2.77 23.38 5.38
CA LYS A 75 -3.02 23.08 6.79
C LYS A 75 -3.45 21.64 7.10
N LYS A 76 -3.77 20.83 6.08
CA LYS A 76 -4.32 19.47 6.23
C LYS A 76 -3.36 18.42 5.65
N PRO A 77 -2.50 17.77 6.47
CA PRO A 77 -1.56 16.76 5.99
C PRO A 77 -2.25 15.57 5.33
N LYS A 78 -3.48 15.22 5.76
CA LYS A 78 -4.30 14.17 5.12
C LYS A 78 -4.58 14.46 3.65
N LYS A 79 -4.96 15.69 3.34
CA LYS A 79 -5.32 16.10 1.98
C LYS A 79 -4.10 16.05 1.07
N MET A 80 -2.95 16.50 1.59
CA MET A 80 -1.68 16.39 0.88
C MET A 80 -1.28 14.93 0.62
N ALA A 81 -1.45 14.05 1.62
CA ALA A 81 -1.23 12.61 1.45
C ALA A 81 -2.10 12.03 0.32
N ASP A 82 -3.37 12.42 0.28
CA ASP A 82 -4.30 11.96 -0.74
C ASP A 82 -3.95 12.45 -2.13
N GLU A 83 -3.57 13.71 -2.29
CA GLU A 83 -3.11 14.27 -3.56
C GLU A 83 -1.86 13.54 -4.06
N MET A 84 -0.87 13.30 -3.20
CA MET A 84 0.32 12.50 -3.52
C MET A 84 -0.07 11.08 -3.99
N LEU A 85 -0.92 10.38 -3.25
CA LEU A 85 -1.35 9.02 -3.57
C LEU A 85 -2.19 8.94 -4.86
N THR A 86 -2.87 10.03 -5.22
CA THR A 86 -3.68 10.11 -6.45
C THR A 86 -2.80 10.21 -7.68
N GLN A 87 -1.67 10.92 -7.59
CA GLN A 87 -0.71 11.10 -8.68
C GLN A 87 0.24 9.90 -8.86
N MET A 88 0.40 9.06 -7.84
CA MET A 88 1.27 7.89 -7.92
C MET A 88 0.64 6.74 -8.70
N PRO A 89 1.44 5.97 -9.46
CA PRO A 89 0.96 4.78 -10.15
C PRO A 89 0.34 3.84 -9.12
N LYS A 90 -0.91 3.42 -9.38
CA LYS A 90 -1.57 2.36 -8.61
C LYS A 90 -0.82 1.06 -8.92
N ILE A 91 -0.54 0.23 -7.91
CA ILE A 91 -0.03 -1.13 -8.16
C ILE A 91 -0.93 -1.76 -9.20
N SER A 92 -0.29 -2.23 -10.28
CA SER A 92 -0.99 -2.74 -11.44
C SER A 92 -1.83 -3.95 -11.02
N LEU A 93 -3.04 -4.09 -11.56
CA LEU A 93 -3.87 -5.29 -11.32
C LEU A 93 -3.09 -6.58 -11.63
N ARG A 94 -2.08 -6.49 -12.51
CA ARG A 94 -1.13 -7.56 -12.84
C ARG A 94 -0.27 -7.99 -11.65
N GLU A 95 0.37 -7.08 -10.93
CA GLU A 95 1.18 -7.42 -9.74
C GLU A 95 0.31 -8.07 -8.64
N ARG A 96 -0.92 -7.59 -8.47
CA ARG A 96 -1.88 -8.21 -7.54
C ARG A 96 -2.24 -9.64 -7.95
N LEU A 97 -2.47 -9.87 -9.24
CA LEU A 97 -2.75 -11.19 -9.79
C LEU A 97 -1.52 -12.11 -9.71
N GLU A 98 -0.31 -11.58 -9.83
CA GLU A 98 0.94 -12.34 -9.72
C GLU A 98 1.13 -12.87 -8.30
N LEU A 99 0.94 -12.02 -7.27
CA LEU A 99 0.98 -12.46 -5.87
C LEU A 99 -0.12 -13.49 -5.55
N ILE A 100 -1.34 -13.26 -6.03
CA ILE A 100 -2.45 -14.24 -5.88
C ILE A 100 -2.08 -15.55 -6.58
N GLY A 101 -1.52 -15.47 -7.79
CA GLY A 101 -1.10 -16.63 -8.57
C GLY A 101 -0.01 -17.45 -7.88
N ILE A 102 0.93 -16.80 -7.19
CA ILE A 102 1.97 -17.50 -6.41
C ILE A 102 1.35 -18.23 -5.22
N VAL A 103 0.44 -17.59 -4.46
CA VAL A 103 -0.23 -18.22 -3.31
C VAL A 103 -1.07 -19.41 -3.75
N VAL A 104 -1.88 -19.25 -4.80
CA VAL A 104 -2.67 -20.34 -5.40
C VAL A 104 -1.73 -21.43 -5.91
N GLY A 105 -0.67 -21.06 -6.63
CA GLY A 105 0.33 -22.01 -7.14
C GLY A 105 0.96 -22.86 -6.04
N ILE A 106 1.29 -22.27 -4.88
CA ILE A 106 1.84 -22.98 -3.72
C ILE A 106 0.80 -23.93 -3.11
N SER A 107 -0.46 -23.51 -2.96
CA SER A 107 -1.55 -24.37 -2.48
C SER A 107 -1.79 -25.57 -3.39
N TRP A 108 -1.80 -25.36 -4.70
CA TRP A 108 -1.97 -26.42 -5.70
C TRP A 108 -0.75 -27.35 -5.76
N LEU A 109 0.47 -26.80 -5.64
CA LEU A 109 1.68 -27.60 -5.53
C LEU A 109 1.68 -28.44 -4.26
N TYR A 110 1.25 -27.88 -3.14
CA TYR A 110 1.07 -28.63 -1.89
C TYR A 110 0.02 -29.74 -2.04
N LEU A 111 -1.13 -29.46 -2.65
CA LEU A 111 -2.17 -30.47 -2.89
C LEU A 111 -1.67 -31.61 -3.80
N PHE A 112 -0.89 -31.27 -4.82
CA PHE A 112 -0.28 -32.21 -5.75
C PHE A 112 0.79 -33.09 -5.06
N LEU A 113 1.68 -32.48 -4.28
CA LEU A 113 2.75 -33.20 -3.57
C LEU A 113 2.24 -33.98 -2.34
N SER A 114 1.18 -33.51 -1.69
CA SER A 114 0.59 -34.18 -0.51
C SER A 114 -0.31 -35.36 -0.88
N GLY A 115 -0.45 -35.70 -2.16
CA GLY A 115 -1.20 -36.87 -2.59
C GLY A 115 -2.66 -36.85 -2.13
N GLY A 116 -3.28 -35.67 -2.01
CA GLY A 116 -4.69 -35.52 -1.65
C GLY A 116 -5.08 -36.15 -0.31
N ASN A 117 -4.34 -35.89 0.77
CA ASN A 117 -4.68 -36.24 2.16
C ASN A 117 -5.30 -37.65 2.31
N GLY A 118 -4.45 -38.67 2.26
CA GLY A 118 -4.75 -40.03 2.72
C GLY A 118 -3.51 -40.59 3.37
N ARG A 119 -3.55 -40.82 4.69
CA ARG A 119 -2.46 -41.41 5.47
C ARG A 119 -2.35 -42.93 5.26
N ASP A 120 -2.67 -43.44 4.07
CA ASP A 120 -2.56 -44.87 3.80
C ASP A 120 -1.84 -45.09 2.47
N ASP A 121 -0.81 -45.91 2.56
CA ASP A 121 0.09 -46.31 1.49
C ASP A 121 -0.64 -46.70 0.20
N GLN A 122 -0.05 -46.28 -0.92
CA GLN A 122 -0.22 -46.75 -2.30
C GLN A 122 -1.08 -45.91 -3.26
N ALA A 123 -0.36 -45.36 -4.24
CA ALA A 123 -0.78 -44.65 -5.45
C ALA A 123 -1.42 -43.26 -5.27
N MET A 124 -1.00 -42.30 -6.10
CA MET A 124 -1.72 -41.04 -6.30
C MET A 124 -3.13 -41.35 -6.85
N ILE A 125 -4.09 -41.60 -5.97
CA ILE A 125 -5.50 -41.72 -6.38
C ILE A 125 -6.03 -40.29 -6.54
N LEU A 126 -6.08 -39.83 -7.79
CA LEU A 126 -6.73 -38.57 -8.15
C LEU A 126 -8.23 -38.71 -7.88
N ASN A 127 -8.70 -38.23 -6.72
CA ASN A 127 -10.13 -38.14 -6.43
C ASN A 127 -10.67 -36.80 -6.95
N PRO A 128 -11.37 -36.75 -8.10
CA PRO A 128 -11.77 -35.50 -8.74
C PRO A 128 -12.63 -34.63 -7.83
N TRP A 129 -13.44 -35.24 -6.95
CA TRP A 129 -14.31 -34.54 -6.00
C TRP A 129 -13.53 -33.73 -4.96
N LYS A 130 -12.38 -34.22 -4.49
CA LYS A 130 -11.53 -33.48 -3.55
C LYS A 130 -10.93 -32.24 -4.22
N TYR A 131 -10.41 -32.39 -5.44
CA TYR A 131 -9.85 -31.27 -6.21
C TYR A 131 -10.92 -30.23 -6.55
N LEU A 132 -12.14 -30.67 -6.89
CA LEU A 132 -13.26 -29.78 -7.17
C LEU A 132 -13.68 -28.99 -5.91
N GLY A 133 -13.70 -29.65 -4.75
CA GLY A 133 -14.01 -29.00 -3.47
C GLY A 133 -12.96 -27.95 -3.06
N VAL A 134 -11.67 -28.26 -3.20
CA VAL A 134 -10.58 -27.31 -2.92
C VAL A 134 -10.65 -26.11 -3.87
N ALA A 135 -10.84 -26.34 -5.17
CA ALA A 135 -10.98 -25.28 -6.16
C ALA A 135 -12.18 -24.36 -5.85
N PHE A 136 -13.30 -24.92 -5.40
CA PHE A 136 -14.48 -24.16 -5.02
C PHE A 136 -14.23 -23.29 -3.77
N ILE A 137 -13.61 -23.86 -2.74
CA ILE A 137 -13.27 -23.13 -1.50
C ILE A 137 -12.25 -22.02 -1.79
N GLU A 138 -11.20 -22.30 -2.57
CA GLU A 138 -10.22 -21.29 -2.97
C GLU A 138 -10.87 -20.17 -3.79
N GLY A 139 -11.75 -20.50 -4.73
CA GLY A 139 -12.49 -19.52 -5.51
C GLY A 139 -13.31 -18.58 -4.63
N ILE A 140 -14.01 -19.12 -3.61
CA ILE A 140 -14.77 -18.32 -2.63
C ILE A 140 -13.82 -17.45 -1.80
N CYS A 141 -12.72 -18.01 -1.29
CA CYS A 141 -11.73 -17.25 -0.51
C CYS A 141 -11.15 -16.09 -1.31
N LEU A 142 -10.76 -16.30 -2.58
CA LEU A 142 -10.26 -15.24 -3.45
C LEU A 142 -11.32 -14.18 -3.75
N ALA A 143 -12.57 -14.60 -4.01
CA ALA A 143 -13.68 -13.69 -4.22
C ALA A 143 -13.93 -12.83 -2.98
N LEU A 144 -13.87 -13.41 -1.77
CA LEU A 144 -14.02 -12.69 -0.51
C LEU A 144 -12.86 -11.71 -0.29
N ILE A 145 -11.62 -12.11 -0.54
CA ILE A 145 -10.45 -11.22 -0.42
C ILE A 145 -10.60 -10.04 -1.39
N LEU A 146 -10.93 -10.30 -2.66
CA LEU A 146 -11.14 -9.24 -3.64
C LEU A 146 -12.33 -8.34 -3.27
N TRP A 147 -13.41 -8.92 -2.76
CA TRP A 147 -14.58 -8.18 -2.29
C TRP A 147 -14.23 -7.27 -1.10
N ILE A 148 -13.50 -7.79 -0.10
CA ILE A 148 -13.01 -7.02 1.05
C ILE A 148 -12.10 -5.87 0.59
N VAL A 149 -11.12 -6.16 -0.26
CA VAL A 149 -10.19 -5.13 -0.77
C VAL A 149 -10.93 -4.08 -1.58
N ASN A 150 -11.88 -4.50 -2.43
CA ASN A 150 -12.71 -3.58 -3.20
C ASN A 150 -13.60 -2.74 -2.27
N PHE A 151 -14.19 -3.35 -1.24
CA PHE A 151 -15.01 -2.66 -0.25
C PHE A 151 -14.23 -1.57 0.49
N TYR A 152 -13.01 -1.85 0.96
CA TYR A 152 -12.15 -0.83 1.57
C TYR A 152 -11.75 0.27 0.58
N THR A 153 -11.44 -0.08 -0.67
CA THR A 153 -11.09 0.89 -1.70
C THR A 153 -12.26 1.82 -2.03
N VAL A 154 -13.47 1.28 -2.18
CA VAL A 154 -14.70 2.04 -2.43
C VAL A 154 -15.06 2.91 -1.23
N SER A 155 -14.89 2.40 0.00
CA SER A 155 -15.15 3.15 1.23
C SER A 155 -14.25 4.39 1.34
N GLN A 156 -12.97 4.29 0.95
CA GLN A 156 -12.07 5.45 0.90
C GLN A 156 -12.44 6.46 -0.18
N LEU A 157 -12.98 6.02 -1.33
CA LEU A 157 -13.40 6.94 -2.41
C LEU A 157 -14.69 7.71 -2.06
N ILE A 158 -15.61 7.08 -1.32
CA ILE A 158 -16.85 7.73 -0.87
C ILE A 158 -16.56 8.82 0.16
N ASP A 159 -15.62 8.58 1.08
CA ASP A 159 -15.21 9.57 2.09
C ASP A 159 -14.56 10.82 1.43
N LEU A 160 -13.79 10.62 0.35
CA LEU A 160 -13.18 11.69 -0.45
C LEU A 160 -14.19 12.46 -1.34
N GLY A 161 -15.24 11.79 -1.82
CA GLY A 161 -16.30 12.40 -2.63
C GLY A 161 -17.33 13.20 -1.82
N SER A 162 -17.43 12.94 -0.51
CA SER A 162 -18.32 13.67 0.40
C SER A 162 -17.76 15.04 0.79
N ASP A 163 -16.44 15.12 1.03
CA ASP A 163 -15.77 16.34 1.54
C ASP A 163 -15.59 17.43 0.45
N SER A 164 -15.72 17.08 -0.83
CA SER A 164 -15.66 18.00 -1.97
C SER A 164 -17.01 18.67 -2.30
N ARG A 165 -18.11 18.25 -1.67
CA ARG A 165 -19.44 18.86 -1.85
C ARG A 165 -19.78 19.94 -0.81
N LEU A 166 -18.86 20.26 0.09
CA LEU A 166 -19.05 21.32 1.11
C LEU A 166 -18.26 22.61 0.81
N VAL A 167 -17.74 22.76 -0.40
CA VAL A 167 -17.09 23.99 -0.87
C VAL A 167 -17.70 24.42 -2.21
N PHE A 168 -18.97 24.78 -2.18
CA PHE A 168 -19.59 25.70 -3.13
C PHE A 168 -20.53 26.63 -2.36
#